data_AF-A0A8T4PS09-F1
#
_entry.id   AF-A0A8T4PS09-F1
#
_cell.length_a   1.000
_cell.length_b   1.000
_cell.length_c   1.000
_cell.angle_alpha   90.00
_cell.angle_beta   90.00
_cell.angle_gamma   90.00
#
_symmetry.space_group_name_H-M   'P 1'
#
loop_
_entity.id
_entity.type
_entity.pdbx_description
1 polymer ?
#
loop_
_entity_poly.entity_id
_entity_poly.type
_entity_poly.pdbx_seq_one_letter_code
_entity_poly.pdbx_strand_id
1 'polypeptide(L)'
;MFRKFLIWLAKNIIILLLITLIFSTIALDVPGMVKEMFKDIFSYASPETQKEVIGKLTGACSGLDGYNSTEESSLPVNLSRIGSLCKDYHSNKINDKEFFFNVIGSAVPDNFGIANTNAVKNYYAAMNFLNNSKIIYFTILIVLLLALYLLAGSLNAFLVILSSICFSIGMLILVPYIAIMAYDKLVGIDTTPLLEAILGSNLSLDIKAIVSLVLLLLLRTYTNLIITLGIIFTAIGITGKVYRWKLKRQSSKPEPKEDKGIKGKKSKKEKPAKEKQTKEEEDEAYRHRDRTTKEILDELEDMHKKKMKEKEND
;
A
#
# COMPACT_ATOMS: atom_id res chain seq x y z
N MET A 1 -0.91 14.24 -32.07
CA MET A 1 -0.14 13.77 -30.88
C MET A 1 -0.62 14.45 -29.58
N PHE A 2 -0.85 15.77 -29.59
CA PHE A 2 -1.30 16.56 -28.43
C PHE A 2 -2.51 15.99 -27.65
N ARG A 3 -3.57 15.55 -28.33
CA ARG A 3 -4.75 14.94 -27.67
C ARG A 3 -4.41 13.70 -26.84
N LYS A 4 -3.49 12.84 -27.32
CA LYS A 4 -3.06 11.65 -26.56
C LYS A 4 -2.27 12.04 -25.32
N PHE A 5 -1.43 13.07 -25.43
CA PHE A 5 -0.68 13.63 -24.31
C PHE A 5 -1.61 14.23 -23.24
N LEU A 6 -2.62 15.01 -23.64
CA LEU A 6 -3.61 15.57 -22.70
C LEU A 6 -4.41 14.48 -21.97
N ILE A 7 -4.84 13.44 -22.69
CA ILE A 7 -5.55 12.30 -22.07
C ILE A 7 -4.63 11.61 -21.06
N TRP A 8 -3.37 11.38 -21.42
CA TRP A 8 -2.39 10.78 -20.52
C TRP A 8 -2.16 11.65 -19.27
N LEU A 9 -2.01 12.97 -19.43
CA LEU A 9 -1.83 13.89 -18.33
C LEU A 9 -3.04 13.91 -17.39
N ALA A 10 -4.25 14.10 -17.94
CA ALA A 10 -5.49 14.10 -17.17
C ALA A 10 -5.70 12.78 -16.41
N LYS A 11 -5.39 11.65 -17.05
CA LYS A 11 -5.45 10.32 -16.43
C LYS A 11 -4.58 10.25 -15.17
N ASN A 12 -3.32 10.68 -15.25
CA ASN A 12 -2.39 10.62 -14.11
C ASN A 12 -2.79 11.58 -12.99
N ILE A 13 -3.26 12.79 -13.33
CA ILE A 13 -3.75 13.75 -12.33
C ILE A 13 -4.96 13.19 -11.58
N ILE A 14 -5.92 12.57 -12.29
CA ILE A 14 -7.09 11.93 -11.66
C ILE A 14 -6.67 10.80 -10.71
N ILE A 15 -5.72 9.94 -11.14
CA ILE A 15 -5.19 8.86 -10.29
C ILE A 15 -4.58 9.42 -9.01
N LEU A 16 -3.73 10.45 -9.14
CA LEU A 16 -3.05 11.07 -8.00
C LEU A 16 -4.04 11.72 -7.04
N LEU A 17 -5.02 12.48 -7.56
CA LEU A 17 -6.07 13.09 -6.73
C LEU A 17 -6.91 12.05 -5.99
N LEU A 18 -7.31 10.96 -6.66
CA LEU A 18 -8.10 9.90 -6.04
C LEU A 18 -7.33 9.17 -4.95
N ILE A 19 -6.05 8.84 -5.19
CA ILE A 19 -5.21 8.20 -4.18
C ILE A 19 -5.04 9.11 -2.96
N THR A 20 -4.71 10.39 -3.18
CA THR A 20 -4.60 11.36 -2.07
C THR A 20 -5.93 11.47 -1.31
N LEU A 21 -7.07 11.48 -1.99
CA LEU A 21 -8.37 11.54 -1.34
C LEU A 21 -8.67 10.27 -0.53
N ILE A 22 -8.38 9.08 -1.06
CA ILE A 22 -8.54 7.81 -0.35
C ILE A 22 -7.68 7.77 0.91
N PHE A 23 -6.37 8.05 0.82
CA PHE A 23 -5.47 7.97 1.97
C PHE A 23 -5.65 9.13 2.98
N SER A 24 -6.05 10.32 2.53
CA SER A 24 -6.32 11.46 3.43
C SER A 24 -7.54 11.23 4.33
N THR A 25 -8.48 10.35 3.96
CA THR A 25 -9.62 10.02 4.81
C THR A 25 -9.21 9.22 6.07
N ILE A 26 -8.04 8.59 6.07
CA ILE A 26 -7.57 7.70 7.15
C ILE A 26 -6.48 8.36 8.00
N ALA A 27 -5.76 9.34 7.46
CA ALA A 27 -4.67 10.03 8.17
C ALA A 27 -5.14 11.02 9.27
N LEU A 28 -6.41 10.99 9.69
CA LEU A 28 -7.01 12.01 10.57
C LEU A 28 -6.94 11.69 12.08
N ASP A 29 -6.52 10.50 12.50
CA ASP A 29 -6.38 10.14 13.92
C ASP A 29 -4.94 9.73 14.28
N VAL A 30 -4.04 10.72 14.26
CA VAL A 30 -2.62 10.52 14.63
C VAL A 30 -2.46 10.02 16.08
N PRO A 31 -3.17 10.55 17.10
CA PRO A 31 -3.08 10.02 18.46
C PRO A 31 -3.51 8.55 18.56
N GLY A 32 -4.62 8.19 17.92
CA GLY A 32 -5.06 6.79 17.84
C GLY A 32 -4.08 5.89 17.10
N MET A 33 -3.45 6.41 16.03
CA MET A 33 -2.42 5.68 15.28
C MET A 33 -1.19 5.38 16.14
N VAL A 34 -0.68 6.34 16.91
CA VAL A 34 0.49 6.14 17.78
C VAL A 34 0.19 5.15 18.90
N LYS A 35 -0.95 5.31 19.59
CA LYS A 35 -1.38 4.40 20.67
C LYS A 35 -1.41 2.96 20.19
N GLU A 36 -1.98 2.75 19.02
CA GLU A 36 -2.08 1.41 18.48
C GLU A 36 -0.80 0.92 17.78
N MET A 37 0.08 1.81 17.33
CA MET A 37 1.41 1.44 16.85
C MET A 37 2.21 0.79 17.99
N PHE A 38 2.17 1.31 19.22
CA PHE A 38 2.79 0.64 20.38
C PHE A 38 2.20 -0.75 20.62
N LYS A 39 0.93 -0.95 20.27
CA LYS A 39 0.28 -2.26 20.33
C LYS A 39 0.76 -3.24 19.30
N ASP A 40 1.00 -2.77 18.10
CA ASP A 40 1.62 -3.59 17.07
C ASP A 40 3.08 -3.88 17.45
N ILE A 41 3.86 -2.89 17.89
CA ILE A 41 5.25 -3.06 18.34
C ILE A 41 5.38 -4.13 19.43
N PHE A 42 4.50 -4.11 20.43
CA PHE A 42 4.53 -5.15 21.46
C PHE A 42 4.10 -6.51 20.92
N SER A 43 3.08 -6.56 20.07
CA SER A 43 2.54 -7.83 19.55
C SER A 43 3.48 -8.55 18.58
N TYR A 44 4.33 -7.81 17.85
CA TYR A 44 5.31 -8.35 16.90
C TYR A 44 6.72 -8.53 17.50
N ALA A 45 6.93 -8.20 18.77
CA ALA A 45 8.19 -8.47 19.45
C ALA A 45 8.27 -9.93 19.91
N SER A 46 9.49 -10.43 20.13
CA SER A 46 9.71 -11.79 20.64
C SER A 46 9.03 -12.00 22.01
N PRO A 47 8.56 -13.22 22.33
CA PRO A 47 7.97 -13.51 23.64
C PRO A 47 8.92 -13.27 24.82
N GLU A 48 10.24 -13.45 24.63
CA GLU A 48 11.23 -13.16 25.66
C GLU A 48 11.28 -11.65 25.95
N THR A 49 11.37 -10.82 24.91
CA THR A 49 11.42 -9.36 25.05
C THR A 49 10.10 -8.82 25.60
N GLN A 50 8.95 -9.36 25.17
CA GLN A 50 7.65 -9.01 25.77
C GLN A 50 7.67 -9.27 27.29
N LYS A 51 8.11 -10.45 27.72
CA LYS A 51 8.20 -10.80 29.16
C LYS A 51 9.19 -9.91 29.91
N GLU A 52 10.34 -9.59 29.30
CA GLU A 52 11.34 -8.71 29.91
C GLU A 52 10.78 -7.30 30.14
N VAL A 53 10.11 -6.74 29.13
CA VAL A 53 9.46 -5.43 29.21
C VAL A 53 8.42 -5.40 30.31
N ILE A 54 7.55 -6.41 30.35
CA ILE A 54 6.53 -6.55 31.40
C ILE A 54 7.21 -6.67 32.76
N GLY A 55 8.23 -7.52 32.90
CA GLY A 55 8.99 -7.68 34.14
C GLY A 55 9.62 -6.37 34.63
N LYS A 56 10.16 -5.55 33.73
CA LYS A 56 10.70 -4.22 34.05
C LYS A 56 9.60 -3.24 34.49
N LEU A 57 8.46 -3.22 33.78
CA LEU A 57 7.32 -2.38 34.16
C LEU A 57 6.72 -2.80 35.52
N THR A 58 6.56 -4.10 35.75
CA THR A 58 6.10 -4.65 37.02
C THR A 58 7.11 -4.40 38.14
N GLY A 59 8.41 -4.48 37.87
CA GLY A 59 9.46 -4.11 38.83
C GLY A 59 9.39 -2.62 39.22
N ALA A 60 9.08 -1.74 38.28
CA ALA A 60 8.84 -0.32 38.56
C ALA A 60 7.57 -0.08 39.38
N CYS A 61 6.54 -0.93 39.23
CA CYS A 61 5.32 -0.87 40.05
C CYS A 61 5.59 -1.08 41.54
N SER A 62 6.51 -1.97 41.90
CA SER A 62 6.85 -2.22 43.31
C SER A 62 7.44 -0.99 44.00
N GLY A 63 8.00 -0.04 43.25
CA GLY A 63 8.46 1.25 43.77
C GLY A 63 7.34 2.27 44.01
N LEU A 64 6.12 2.02 43.50
CA LEU A 64 4.98 2.93 43.59
C LEU A 64 4.04 2.61 44.77
N ASP A 65 4.11 1.41 45.36
CA ASP A 65 3.26 0.96 46.47
C ASP A 65 3.41 1.76 47.78
N GLY A 66 4.36 2.71 47.84
CA GLY A 66 4.57 3.62 48.98
C GLY A 66 4.24 5.10 48.71
N TYR A 67 3.81 5.46 47.50
CA TYR A 67 3.57 6.86 47.13
C TYR A 67 2.13 7.28 47.46
N ASN A 68 1.93 7.91 48.62
CA ASN A 68 0.64 8.51 48.97
C ASN A 68 0.38 9.74 48.09
N SER A 69 -0.73 9.70 47.36
CA SER A 69 -1.15 10.58 46.27
C SER A 69 -1.54 12.02 46.68
N THR A 70 -0.86 12.62 47.66
CA THR A 70 -1.22 13.95 48.20
C THR A 70 -0.42 15.09 47.59
N GLU A 71 0.66 14.82 46.87
CA GLU A 71 1.38 15.84 46.11
C GLU A 71 0.97 15.78 44.64
N GLU A 72 0.23 16.80 44.19
CA GLU A 72 0.07 17.16 42.77
C GLU A 72 1.44 17.55 42.20
N SER A 73 2.30 16.56 41.98
CA SER A 73 3.49 16.75 41.17
C SER A 73 3.04 17.02 39.75
N SER A 74 3.39 18.20 39.23
CA SER A 74 3.20 18.70 37.86
C SER A 74 3.90 17.88 36.77
N LEU A 75 4.24 16.63 37.05
CA LEU A 75 4.79 15.69 36.10
C LEU A 75 3.69 15.27 35.11
N PRO A 76 4.01 15.19 33.81
CA PRO A 76 3.03 14.87 32.76
C PRO A 76 2.51 13.42 32.81
N VAL A 77 2.93 12.62 33.79
CA VAL A 77 2.62 11.19 33.93
C VAL A 77 1.80 10.99 35.20
N ASN A 78 0.57 10.49 35.05
CA ASN A 78 -0.34 10.25 36.17
C ASN A 78 0.04 8.96 36.93
N LEU A 79 0.96 9.08 37.88
CA LEU A 79 1.49 7.96 38.68
C LEU A 79 0.40 7.19 39.44
N SER A 80 -0.68 7.86 39.87
CA SER A 80 -1.83 7.23 40.52
C SER A 80 -2.54 6.24 39.59
N ARG A 81 -2.69 6.60 38.31
CA ARG A 81 -3.24 5.72 37.27
C ARG A 81 -2.31 4.53 36.97
N ILE A 82 -1.00 4.74 36.97
CA ILE A 82 -0.04 3.64 36.80
C ILE A 82 -0.15 2.67 37.99
N GLY A 83 -0.20 3.19 39.22
CA GLY A 83 -0.36 2.36 40.43
C GLY A 83 -1.64 1.51 40.43
N SER A 84 -2.79 2.05 39.97
CA SER A 84 -4.01 1.25 39.85
C SER A 84 -3.89 0.14 38.81
N LEU A 85 -3.23 0.40 37.67
CA LEU A 85 -2.96 -0.59 36.64
C LEU A 85 -2.01 -1.69 37.13
N CYS A 86 -0.99 -1.35 37.92
CA CYS A 86 -0.12 -2.31 38.58
C CYS A 86 -0.91 -3.25 39.49
N LYS A 87 -1.84 -2.71 40.28
CA LYS A 87 -2.70 -3.52 41.18
C LYS A 87 -3.64 -4.44 40.40
N ASP A 88 -4.25 -3.93 39.32
CA ASP A 88 -5.12 -4.75 38.46
C ASP A 88 -4.33 -5.85 37.73
N TYR A 89 -3.07 -5.59 37.35
CA TYR A 89 -2.17 -6.60 36.78
C TYR A 89 -1.78 -7.68 37.80
N HIS A 90 -1.33 -7.29 38.99
CA HIS A 90 -0.98 -8.24 40.07
C HIS A 90 -2.17 -9.08 40.55
N SER A 91 -3.40 -8.56 40.41
CA SER A 91 -4.62 -9.31 40.71
C SER A 91 -5.15 -10.14 39.53
N ASN A 92 -4.38 -10.29 38.46
CA ASN A 92 -4.73 -11.02 37.22
C ASN A 92 -6.03 -10.53 36.56
N LYS A 93 -6.44 -9.29 36.78
CA LYS A 93 -7.64 -8.72 36.13
C LYS A 93 -7.35 -8.26 34.69
N ILE A 94 -6.11 -7.90 34.41
CA ILE A 94 -5.64 -7.50 33.08
C ILE A 94 -4.44 -8.38 32.68
N ASN A 95 -4.31 -8.66 31.39
CA ASN A 95 -3.19 -9.45 30.85
C ASN A 95 -1.96 -8.58 30.53
N ASP A 96 -0.83 -9.21 30.21
CA ASP A 96 0.45 -8.54 29.87
C ASP A 96 0.26 -7.44 28.81
N LYS A 97 -0.50 -7.76 27.76
CA LYS A 97 -0.77 -6.88 26.64
C LYS A 97 -1.54 -5.63 27.08
N GLU A 98 -2.61 -5.81 27.84
CA GLU A 98 -3.41 -4.72 28.41
C GLU A 98 -2.62 -3.89 29.41
N PHE A 99 -1.80 -4.53 30.24
CA PHE A 99 -0.96 -3.86 31.21
C PHE A 99 0.06 -2.95 30.51
N PHE A 100 0.81 -3.46 29.53
CA PHE A 100 1.76 -2.66 28.76
C PHE A 100 1.08 -1.46 28.09
N PHE A 101 -0.08 -1.63 27.45
CA PHE A 101 -0.76 -0.52 26.76
C PHE A 101 -1.33 0.51 27.69
N ASN A 102 -1.86 0.09 28.83
CA ASN A 102 -2.43 1.04 29.77
C ASN A 102 -1.32 1.81 30.48
N VAL A 103 -0.18 1.18 30.78
CA VAL A 103 0.99 1.84 31.38
C VAL A 103 1.65 2.80 30.38
N ILE A 104 2.05 2.32 29.19
CA ILE A 104 2.63 3.21 28.16
C ILE A 104 1.61 4.26 27.71
N GLY A 105 0.37 3.87 27.49
CA GLY A 105 -0.71 4.79 27.10
C GLY A 105 -1.06 5.82 28.18
N SER A 106 -0.71 5.59 29.46
CA SER A 106 -0.83 6.58 30.53
C SER A 106 0.40 7.47 30.68
N ALA A 107 1.57 7.01 30.21
CA ALA A 107 2.80 7.79 30.10
C ALA A 107 2.82 8.65 28.83
N VAL A 108 2.01 8.27 27.84
CA VAL A 108 1.65 9.08 26.68
C VAL A 108 0.59 10.09 27.12
N PRO A 109 0.90 11.40 27.23
CA PRO A 109 -0.12 12.39 27.53
C PRO A 109 -1.18 12.42 26.40
N ASP A 110 -2.45 12.67 26.76
CA ASP A 110 -3.56 12.78 25.77
C ASP A 110 -3.28 13.85 24.71
N ASN A 111 -2.55 14.89 25.12
CA ASN A 111 -1.83 15.76 24.24
C ASN A 111 -0.39 15.26 24.18
N PHE A 112 -0.10 14.28 23.31
CA PHE A 112 1.28 14.03 22.91
C PHE A 112 1.81 15.42 22.58
N GLY A 113 2.73 15.94 23.39
CA GLY A 113 3.41 17.18 23.11
C GLY A 113 4.25 16.89 21.90
N ILE A 114 3.60 16.83 20.73
CA ILE A 114 4.23 16.53 19.47
C ILE A 114 5.28 17.60 19.39
N ALA A 115 6.54 17.19 19.53
CA ALA A 115 7.66 18.10 19.62
C ALA A 115 7.37 19.20 18.60
N ASN A 116 7.24 20.45 19.07
CA ASN A 116 6.73 21.61 18.32
C ASN A 116 7.74 21.96 17.22
N THR A 117 7.92 21.00 16.34
CA THR A 117 8.80 20.96 15.21
C THR A 117 7.94 21.50 14.09
N ASN A 118 8.50 22.44 13.34
CA ASN A 118 7.80 23.06 12.22
C ASN A 118 7.24 22.01 11.25
N ALA A 119 7.88 20.84 11.14
CA ALA A 119 7.42 19.72 10.32
C ALA A 119 6.04 19.20 10.70
N VAL A 120 5.79 18.96 11.99
CA VAL A 120 4.50 18.41 12.44
C VAL A 120 3.41 19.47 12.35
N LYS A 121 3.71 20.72 12.71
CA LYS A 121 2.75 21.83 12.54
C LYS A 121 2.36 22.01 11.06
N ASN A 122 3.33 21.92 10.14
CA ASN A 122 3.08 21.99 8.70
C ASN A 122 2.28 20.79 8.20
N TYR A 123 2.54 19.58 8.73
CA TYR A 123 1.75 18.40 8.43
C TYR A 123 0.29 18.57 8.84
N TYR A 124 0.02 19.01 10.08
CA TYR A 124 -1.35 19.29 10.52
C TYR A 124 -2.00 20.42 9.74
N ALA A 125 -1.27 21.49 9.41
CA ALA A 125 -1.79 22.56 8.56
C ALA A 125 -2.18 22.04 7.17
N ALA A 126 -1.34 21.21 6.56
CA ALA A 126 -1.62 20.58 5.26
C ALA A 126 -2.82 19.61 5.34
N MET A 127 -2.89 18.79 6.39
CA MET A 127 -4.01 17.88 6.63
C MET A 127 -5.32 18.63 6.89
N ASN A 128 -5.28 19.73 7.64
CA ASN A 128 -6.45 20.55 7.90
C ASN A 128 -6.89 21.29 6.63
N PHE A 129 -5.95 21.77 5.81
CA PHE A 129 -6.23 22.33 4.49
C PHE A 129 -6.87 21.29 3.55
N LEU A 130 -6.34 20.05 3.54
CA LEU A 130 -6.91 18.93 2.78
C LEU A 130 -8.33 18.61 3.23
N ASN A 131 -8.57 18.58 4.54
CA ASN A 131 -9.86 18.23 5.13
C ASN A 131 -10.93 19.31 4.87
N ASN A 132 -10.60 20.59 5.09
CA ASN A 132 -11.51 21.70 4.82
C ASN A 132 -11.80 21.87 3.32
N SER A 133 -10.87 21.46 2.45
CA SER A 133 -11.00 21.61 1.01
C SER A 133 -11.52 20.36 0.29
N LYS A 134 -12.06 19.35 1.01
CA LYS A 134 -12.60 18.12 0.40
C LYS A 134 -13.58 18.40 -0.76
N ILE A 135 -14.44 19.41 -0.59
CA ILE A 135 -15.40 19.85 -1.62
C ILE A 135 -14.69 20.39 -2.86
N ILE A 136 -13.58 21.12 -2.68
CA ILE A 136 -12.77 21.66 -3.78
C ILE A 136 -12.12 20.52 -4.55
N TYR A 137 -11.50 19.54 -3.86
CA TYR A 137 -10.92 18.37 -4.51
C TYR A 137 -11.95 17.57 -5.32
N PHE A 138 -13.16 17.38 -4.76
CA PHE A 138 -14.25 16.70 -5.45
C PHE A 138 -14.72 17.48 -6.68
N THR A 139 -14.84 18.81 -6.56
CA THR A 139 -15.17 19.70 -7.70
C THR A 139 -14.11 19.61 -8.80
N ILE A 140 -12.83 19.69 -8.45
CA ILE A 140 -11.71 19.56 -9.40
C ILE A 140 -11.76 18.18 -10.09
N LEU A 141 -12.04 17.11 -9.34
CA LEU A 141 -12.15 15.77 -9.88
C LEU A 141 -13.30 15.65 -10.90
N ILE A 142 -14.46 16.24 -10.62
CA ILE A 142 -15.60 16.28 -11.55
C ILE A 142 -15.21 17.04 -12.82
N VAL A 143 -14.59 18.21 -12.69
CA VAL A 143 -14.15 19.02 -13.84
C VAL A 143 -13.15 18.23 -14.70
N LEU A 144 -12.20 17.53 -14.07
CA LEU A 144 -11.23 16.68 -14.78
C LEU A 144 -11.90 15.50 -15.48
N LEU A 145 -12.89 14.85 -14.85
CA LEU A 145 -13.66 13.77 -15.47
C LEU A 145 -14.46 14.27 -16.68
N LEU A 146 -15.07 15.45 -16.58
CA LEU A 146 -15.79 16.09 -17.68
C LEU A 146 -14.84 16.44 -18.83
N ALA A 147 -13.68 17.05 -18.52
CA ALA A 147 -12.65 17.34 -19.50
C ALA A 147 -12.14 16.06 -20.18
N LEU A 148 -11.95 14.99 -19.42
CA LEU A 148 -11.55 13.68 -19.94
C LEU A 148 -12.63 13.09 -20.87
N TYR A 149 -13.91 13.23 -20.53
CA TYR A 149 -15.02 12.81 -21.38
C TYR A 149 -15.03 13.56 -22.72
N LEU A 150 -14.91 14.89 -22.69
CA LEU A 150 -14.80 15.71 -23.89
C LEU A 150 -13.57 15.33 -24.74
N LEU A 151 -12.42 15.10 -24.10
CA LEU A 151 -11.20 14.65 -24.76
C LEU A 151 -11.33 13.24 -25.34
N ALA A 152 -12.12 12.34 -24.75
CA ALA A 152 -12.34 11.01 -25.28
C ALA A 152 -13.22 11.02 -26.55
N GLY A 153 -14.17 11.95 -26.63
CA GLY A 153 -15.03 12.20 -27.81
C GLY A 153 -16.09 11.13 -28.08
N SER A 154 -16.12 10.04 -27.30
CA SER A 154 -17.20 9.05 -27.31
C SER A 154 -17.33 8.39 -25.95
N LEU A 155 -18.54 7.98 -25.58
CA LEU A 155 -18.82 7.29 -24.32
C LEU A 155 -18.00 6.00 -24.19
N ASN A 156 -17.89 5.21 -25.26
CA ASN A 156 -17.10 3.97 -25.26
C ASN A 156 -15.61 4.22 -25.00
N ALA A 157 -15.02 5.23 -25.65
CA ALA A 157 -13.62 5.59 -25.41
C ALA A 157 -13.41 6.09 -23.98
N PHE A 158 -14.35 6.88 -23.45
CA PHE A 158 -14.30 7.36 -22.08
C PHE A 158 -14.36 6.21 -21.06
N LEU A 159 -15.29 5.26 -21.22
CA LEU A 159 -15.40 4.08 -20.35
C LEU A 159 -14.13 3.21 -20.38
N VAL A 160 -13.50 3.08 -21.54
CA VAL A 160 -12.21 2.38 -21.66
C VAL A 160 -11.12 3.10 -20.86
N ILE A 161 -11.04 4.43 -20.94
CA ILE A 161 -10.06 5.20 -20.15
C ILE A 161 -10.37 5.07 -18.65
N LEU A 162 -11.64 5.21 -18.26
CA LEU A 162 -12.09 5.11 -16.88
C LEU A 162 -11.78 3.74 -16.27
N SER A 163 -12.07 2.64 -17.00
CA SER A 163 -11.70 1.29 -16.55
C SER A 163 -10.18 1.13 -16.37
N SER A 164 -9.37 1.78 -17.21
CA SER A 164 -7.92 1.80 -17.03
C SER A 164 -7.50 2.61 -15.80
N ILE A 165 -8.18 3.70 -15.47
CA ILE A 165 -7.94 4.48 -14.25
C ILE A 165 -8.28 3.64 -13.02
N CYS A 166 -9.47 3.03 -12.99
CA CYS A 166 -9.91 2.14 -11.91
C CYS A 166 -8.91 0.99 -11.71
N PHE A 167 -8.49 0.31 -12.78
CA PHE A 167 -7.48 -0.75 -12.69
C PHE A 167 -6.17 -0.24 -12.09
N SER A 168 -5.68 0.92 -12.55
CA SER A 168 -4.43 1.51 -12.04
C SER A 168 -4.53 1.85 -10.55
N ILE A 169 -5.63 2.45 -10.10
CA ILE A 169 -5.86 2.76 -8.68
C ILE A 169 -5.93 1.48 -7.86
N GLY A 170 -6.71 0.49 -8.31
CA GLY A 170 -6.84 -0.79 -7.64
C GLY A 170 -5.49 -1.49 -7.47
N MET A 171 -4.66 -1.52 -8.52
CA MET A 171 -3.31 -2.08 -8.44
C MET A 171 -2.37 -1.27 -7.54
N LEU A 172 -2.44 0.06 -7.58
CA LEU A 172 -1.63 0.93 -6.70
C LEU A 172 -1.97 0.74 -5.22
N ILE A 173 -3.21 0.37 -4.91
CA ILE A 173 -3.64 0.03 -3.55
C ILE A 173 -3.21 -1.40 -3.21
N LEU A 174 -3.55 -2.39 -4.03
CA LEU A 174 -3.41 -3.80 -3.69
C LEU A 174 -1.98 -4.31 -3.78
N VAL A 175 -1.17 -3.85 -4.73
CA VAL A 175 0.20 -4.38 -4.91
C VAL A 175 1.08 -4.10 -3.68
N PRO A 176 1.18 -2.86 -3.17
CA PRO A 176 1.98 -2.63 -1.96
C PRO A 176 1.41 -3.38 -0.76
N TYR A 177 0.09 -3.46 -0.62
CA TYR A 177 -0.54 -4.25 0.44
C TYR A 177 -0.14 -5.74 0.38
N ILE A 178 -0.25 -6.37 -0.79
CA ILE A 178 0.15 -7.77 -1.00
C ILE A 178 1.66 -7.95 -0.75
N ALA A 179 2.49 -6.98 -1.16
CA ALA A 179 3.92 -7.02 -0.92
C ALA A 179 4.25 -6.95 0.59
N ILE A 180 3.56 -6.09 1.35
CA ILE A 180 3.71 -6.02 2.81
C ILE A 180 3.28 -7.34 3.45
N MET A 181 2.13 -7.90 3.04
CA MET A 181 1.66 -9.20 3.54
C MET A 181 2.62 -10.35 3.19
N ALA A 182 3.23 -10.32 2.01
CA ALA A 182 4.23 -11.30 1.61
C ALA A 182 5.51 -11.16 2.44
N TYR A 183 5.95 -9.92 2.70
CA TYR A 183 7.09 -9.67 3.58
C TYR A 183 6.83 -10.19 4.99
N ASP A 184 5.67 -9.88 5.57
CA ASP A 184 5.27 -10.36 6.89
C ASP A 184 5.30 -11.89 6.98
N LYS A 185 4.82 -12.59 5.94
CA LYS A 185 4.85 -14.06 5.90
C LYS A 185 6.22 -14.68 5.65
N LEU A 186 7.06 -14.05 4.84
CA LEU A 186 8.34 -14.63 4.40
C LEU A 186 9.51 -14.25 5.31
N VAL A 187 9.57 -13.00 5.72
CA VAL A 187 10.67 -12.44 6.53
C VAL A 187 10.25 -12.30 7.99
N GLY A 188 8.97 -12.02 8.25
CA GLY A 188 8.47 -11.67 9.58
C GLY A 188 8.72 -10.20 9.90
N ILE A 189 7.66 -9.52 10.34
CA ILE A 189 7.81 -8.21 10.98
C ILE A 189 8.34 -8.46 12.39
N ASP A 190 9.52 -7.93 12.68
CA ASP A 190 10.20 -8.09 13.95
C ASP A 190 10.47 -6.73 14.57
N THR A 191 9.70 -6.41 15.61
CA THR A 191 9.79 -5.15 16.35
C THR A 191 10.58 -5.28 17.65
N THR A 192 11.20 -6.45 17.89
CA THR A 192 12.02 -6.72 19.07
C THR A 192 13.08 -5.64 19.31
N PRO A 193 13.91 -5.25 18.31
CA PRO A 193 14.96 -4.27 18.55
C PRO A 193 14.42 -2.87 18.86
N LEU A 194 13.22 -2.55 18.35
CA LEU A 194 12.56 -1.27 18.64
C LEU A 194 12.03 -1.25 20.08
N LEU A 195 11.47 -2.35 20.54
CA LEU A 195 10.98 -2.48 21.91
C LEU A 195 12.12 -2.45 22.93
N GLU A 196 13.24 -3.11 22.61
CA GLU A 196 14.47 -3.01 23.42
C GLU A 196 15.02 -1.59 23.46
N ALA A 197 15.05 -0.88 22.33
CA ALA A 197 15.50 0.51 22.27
C ALA A 197 14.62 1.45 23.14
N ILE A 198 13.30 1.22 23.20
CA ILE A 198 12.39 1.97 24.08
C ILE A 198 12.74 1.76 25.57
N LEU A 199 13.26 0.58 25.92
CA LEU A 199 13.71 0.25 27.29
C LEU A 199 15.09 0.83 27.64
N GLY A 200 15.70 1.62 26.76
CA GLY A 200 17.01 2.22 27.01
C GLY A 200 18.19 1.26 26.82
N SER A 201 18.01 0.15 26.08
CA SER A 201 19.16 -0.60 25.57
C SER A 201 19.90 0.25 24.52
N ASN A 202 21.20 0.01 24.35
CA ASN A 202 22.02 0.79 23.41
C ASN A 202 21.36 0.79 22.04
N LEU A 203 21.13 1.99 21.51
CA LEU A 203 20.27 2.27 20.36
C LEU A 203 20.96 1.86 19.03
N SER A 204 21.29 0.58 18.87
CA SER A 204 21.65 0.03 17.57
C SER A 204 20.36 -0.19 16.79
N LEU A 205 19.83 0.90 16.21
CA LEU A 205 18.70 0.82 15.30
C LEU A 205 19.13 0.02 14.05
N ASP A 206 18.87 -1.28 14.10
CA ASP A 206 19.01 -2.15 12.95
C ASP A 206 18.07 -1.66 11.84
N ILE A 207 18.59 -1.60 10.62
CA ILE A 207 17.82 -1.27 9.41
C ILE A 207 16.57 -2.18 9.34
N LYS A 208 16.67 -3.43 9.79
CA LYS A 208 15.53 -4.36 9.85
C LYS A 208 14.39 -3.85 10.74
N ALA A 209 14.71 -3.22 11.88
CA ALA A 209 13.72 -2.67 12.80
C ALA A 209 13.02 -1.43 12.21
N ILE A 210 13.79 -0.57 11.53
CA ILE A 210 13.25 0.61 10.83
C ILE A 210 12.30 0.15 9.70
N VAL A 211 12.72 -0.82 8.89
CA VAL A 211 11.89 -1.39 7.81
C VAL A 211 10.62 -2.00 8.38
N SER A 212 10.71 -2.78 9.46
CA SER A 212 9.54 -3.38 10.14
C SER A 212 8.58 -2.32 10.66
N LEU A 213 9.09 -1.23 11.25
CA LEU A 213 8.27 -0.11 11.72
C LEU A 213 7.56 0.61 10.56
N VAL A 214 8.27 0.90 9.47
CA VAL A 214 7.69 1.53 8.28
C VAL A 214 6.62 0.65 7.66
N LEU A 215 6.86 -0.66 7.57
CA LEU A 215 5.88 -1.62 7.05
C LEU A 215 4.65 -1.72 7.95
N LEU A 216 4.80 -1.68 9.27
CA LEU A 216 3.68 -1.62 10.21
C LEU A 216 2.87 -0.34 10.06
N LEU A 217 3.53 0.81 9.95
CA LEU A 217 2.85 2.08 9.70
C LEU A 217 2.05 2.03 8.41
N LEU A 218 2.64 1.51 7.32
CA LEU A 218 1.94 1.33 6.05
C LEU A 218 0.78 0.34 6.18
N LEU A 219 1.00 -0.83 6.79
CA LEU A 219 -0.05 -1.85 6.99
C LEU A 219 -1.25 -1.25 7.74
N ARG A 220 -0.99 -0.38 8.71
CA ARG A 220 -2.03 0.31 9.48
C ARG A 220 -2.79 1.35 8.67
N THR A 221 -2.17 1.97 7.67
CA THR A 221 -2.91 2.82 6.73
C THR A 221 -3.89 2.01 5.88
N TYR A 222 -3.61 0.73 5.61
CA TYR A 222 -4.49 -0.17 4.86
C TYR A 222 -5.66 -0.69 5.71
N THR A 223 -6.65 0.17 5.94
CA THR A 223 -7.92 -0.27 6.55
C THR A 223 -8.67 -1.22 5.63
N ASN A 224 -9.58 -2.03 6.21
CA ASN A 224 -10.48 -2.90 5.45
C ASN A 224 -11.26 -2.12 4.37
N LEU A 225 -11.56 -0.84 4.62
CA LEU A 225 -12.21 0.04 3.65
C LEU A 225 -11.32 0.29 2.42
N ILE A 226 -10.05 0.65 2.61
CA ILE A 226 -9.10 0.84 1.49
C ILE A 226 -8.93 -0.44 0.69
N ILE A 227 -8.74 -1.57 1.38
CA ILE A 227 -8.52 -2.86 0.72
C ILE A 227 -9.76 -3.22 -0.12
N THR A 228 -10.96 -3.05 0.45
CA THR A 228 -12.23 -3.29 -0.25
C THR A 228 -12.37 -2.38 -1.48
N LEU A 229 -12.07 -1.09 -1.35
CA LEU A 229 -12.04 -0.15 -2.48
C LEU A 229 -11.04 -0.60 -3.54
N GLY A 230 -9.83 -1.02 -3.15
CA GLY A 230 -8.81 -1.57 -4.05
C GLY A 230 -9.31 -2.77 -4.84
N ILE A 231 -10.01 -3.72 -4.19
CA ILE A 231 -10.63 -4.89 -4.84
C ILE A 231 -11.71 -4.44 -5.82
N ILE A 232 -12.63 -3.57 -5.42
CA ILE A 232 -13.72 -3.08 -6.27
C ILE A 232 -13.16 -2.38 -7.51
N PHE A 233 -12.20 -1.47 -7.35
CA PHE A 233 -11.56 -0.75 -8.45
C PHE A 233 -10.83 -1.69 -9.41
N THR A 234 -10.14 -2.70 -8.87
CA THR A 234 -9.48 -3.74 -9.69
C THR A 234 -10.49 -4.56 -10.48
N ALA A 235 -11.59 -5.00 -9.84
CA ALA A 235 -12.64 -5.79 -10.48
C ALA A 235 -13.34 -5.01 -11.61
N ILE A 236 -13.68 -3.75 -11.38
CA ILE A 236 -14.24 -2.84 -12.40
C ILE A 236 -13.25 -2.69 -13.57
N GLY A 237 -11.97 -2.49 -13.24
CA GLY A 237 -10.91 -2.33 -14.23
C GLY A 237 -10.69 -3.57 -15.11
N ILE A 238 -10.70 -4.77 -14.50
CA ILE A 238 -10.62 -6.06 -15.22
C ILE A 238 -11.84 -6.23 -16.11
N THR A 239 -13.04 -6.00 -15.59
CA THR A 239 -14.29 -6.14 -16.34
C THR A 239 -14.31 -5.23 -17.57
N GLY A 240 -13.87 -3.97 -17.42
CA GLY A 240 -13.77 -3.04 -18.54
C GLY A 240 -12.74 -3.47 -19.59
N LYS A 241 -11.60 -4.04 -19.18
CA LYS A 241 -10.61 -4.62 -20.12
C LYS A 241 -11.18 -5.81 -20.89
N VAL A 242 -11.87 -6.73 -20.21
CA VAL A 242 -12.51 -7.90 -20.84
C VAL A 242 -13.59 -7.46 -21.82
N TYR A 243 -14.42 -6.50 -21.44
CA TYR A 243 -15.46 -5.94 -22.31
C TYR A 243 -14.87 -5.32 -23.59
N ARG A 244 -13.80 -4.53 -23.47
CA ARG A 244 -13.07 -3.96 -24.61
C ARG A 244 -12.52 -5.04 -25.54
N TRP A 245 -11.97 -6.12 -24.99
CA TRP A 245 -11.44 -7.22 -25.77
C TRP A 245 -12.54 -7.95 -26.56
N LYS A 246 -13.69 -8.17 -25.94
CA LYS A 246 -14.87 -8.77 -26.57
C LYS A 246 -15.38 -7.92 -27.74
N LEU A 247 -15.49 -6.60 -27.54
CA LEU A 247 -15.88 -5.66 -28.61
C LEU A 247 -14.90 -5.69 -29.79
N LYS A 248 -13.58 -5.68 -29.52
CA LYS A 248 -12.55 -5.74 -30.57
C LYS A 248 -12.62 -7.04 -31.38
N ARG A 249 -13.00 -8.16 -30.76
CA ARG A 249 -13.21 -9.46 -31.43
C ARG A 249 -14.46 -9.48 -32.31
N GLN A 250 -15.54 -8.79 -31.90
CA GLN A 250 -16.75 -8.73 -32.72
C GLN A 250 -16.56 -7.86 -33.97
N SER A 251 -15.83 -6.75 -33.86
CA SER A 251 -15.54 -5.87 -35.00
C SER A 251 -14.51 -6.43 -36.00
N SER A 252 -13.83 -7.52 -35.65
CA SER A 252 -12.79 -8.15 -36.49
C SER A 252 -13.23 -9.46 -37.13
N LYS A 253 -14.50 -9.87 -36.97
CA LYS A 253 -15.06 -10.95 -37.80
C LYS A 253 -15.15 -10.43 -39.23
N PRO A 254 -14.43 -11.03 -40.20
CA PRO A 254 -14.58 -10.66 -41.59
C PRO A 254 -16.03 -10.91 -41.99
N GLU A 255 -16.65 -9.93 -42.65
CA GLU A 255 -17.97 -10.13 -43.24
C GLU A 255 -17.95 -11.43 -44.06
N PRO A 256 -18.96 -12.30 -43.90
CA PRO A 256 -19.06 -13.48 -44.73
C PRO A 256 -19.06 -12.99 -46.18
N LYS A 257 -18.04 -13.42 -46.94
CA LYS A 257 -17.98 -13.15 -48.37
C LYS A 257 -19.30 -13.61 -48.95
N GLU A 258 -20.13 -12.67 -49.39
CA GLU A 258 -21.26 -12.99 -50.25
C GLU A 258 -20.72 -13.87 -51.37
N ASP A 259 -21.26 -15.08 -51.45
CA ASP A 259 -21.01 -16.03 -52.51
C ASP A 259 -21.58 -15.45 -53.81
N LYS A 260 -20.85 -14.50 -54.39
CA LYS A 260 -21.11 -14.01 -55.74
C LYS A 260 -20.59 -15.08 -56.68
N GLY A 261 -21.44 -16.08 -56.91
CA GLY A 261 -21.37 -16.93 -58.08
C GLY A 261 -21.51 -16.08 -59.35
N ILE A 262 -20.41 -15.52 -59.84
CA ILE A 262 -20.28 -15.01 -61.20
C ILE A 262 -18.93 -15.43 -61.76
N LYS A 263 -19.03 -16.33 -62.74
CA LYS A 263 -17.97 -16.75 -63.66
C LYS A 263 -17.27 -15.54 -64.29
N GLY A 264 -15.94 -15.61 -64.31
CA GLY A 264 -15.13 -15.13 -65.43
C GLY A 264 -14.74 -13.65 -65.45
N LYS A 265 -13.51 -13.34 -65.05
CA LYS A 265 -12.49 -12.75 -65.94
C LYS A 265 -11.17 -12.59 -65.19
N LYS A 266 -10.12 -13.19 -65.73
CA LYS A 266 -8.72 -12.91 -65.38
C LYS A 266 -8.46 -11.41 -65.59
N SER A 267 -8.19 -10.71 -64.50
CA SER A 267 -7.50 -9.42 -64.54
C SER A 267 -6.37 -9.49 -63.51
N LYS A 268 -5.13 -9.50 -64.04
CA LYS A 268 -3.91 -9.26 -63.28
C LYS A 268 -4.07 -7.90 -62.59
N LYS A 269 -4.19 -7.89 -61.26
CA LYS A 269 -4.09 -6.68 -60.46
C LYS A 269 -2.87 -6.83 -59.56
N GLU A 270 -1.92 -5.94 -59.75
CA GLU A 270 -0.67 -5.83 -59.00
C GLU A 270 -0.92 -5.85 -57.50
N LYS A 271 -0.09 -6.65 -56.80
CA LYS A 271 0.01 -6.66 -55.35
C LYS A 271 0.61 -5.33 -54.87
N PRO A 272 0.01 -4.62 -53.89
CA PRO A 272 0.74 -3.59 -53.17
C PRO A 272 1.78 -4.26 -52.26
N ALA A 273 3.05 -4.06 -52.59
CA ALA A 273 4.21 -4.63 -51.88
C ALA A 273 4.49 -4.01 -50.49
N LYS A 274 3.60 -3.16 -49.96
CA LYS A 274 3.85 -2.40 -48.71
C LYS A 274 3.34 -3.06 -47.42
N GLU A 275 2.61 -4.16 -47.49
CA GLU A 275 2.02 -4.80 -46.29
C GLU A 275 2.76 -6.08 -45.85
N LYS A 276 3.81 -6.48 -46.57
CA LYS A 276 4.64 -7.64 -46.19
C LYS A 276 5.84 -7.29 -45.29
N GLN A 277 6.35 -6.06 -45.36
CA GLN A 277 7.53 -5.67 -44.57
C GLN A 277 7.23 -5.53 -43.07
N THR A 278 6.02 -5.14 -42.67
CA THR A 278 5.68 -4.91 -41.26
C THR A 278 5.42 -6.20 -40.47
N LYS A 279 5.13 -7.32 -41.14
CA LYS A 279 4.91 -8.61 -40.47
C LYS A 279 6.19 -9.39 -40.22
N GLU A 280 7.21 -9.25 -41.07
CA GLU A 280 8.51 -9.90 -40.84
C GLU A 280 9.30 -9.23 -39.71
N GLU A 281 9.21 -7.90 -39.54
CA GLU A 281 9.85 -7.19 -38.41
C GLU A 281 9.19 -7.50 -37.05
N GLU A 282 7.86 -7.68 -36.99
CA GLU A 282 7.20 -8.08 -35.74
C GLU A 282 7.52 -9.54 -35.34
N ASP A 283 7.66 -10.45 -36.30
CA ASP A 283 8.02 -11.85 -36.03
C ASP A 283 9.51 -12.02 -35.63
N GLU A 284 10.43 -11.20 -36.15
CA GLU A 284 11.84 -11.19 -35.70
C GLU A 284 12.00 -10.59 -34.30
N ALA A 285 11.28 -9.49 -33.98
CA ALA A 285 11.29 -8.91 -32.65
C ALA A 285 10.71 -9.88 -31.59
N TYR A 286 9.72 -10.69 -31.96
CA TYR A 286 9.17 -11.73 -31.08
C TYR A 286 10.17 -12.87 -30.83
N ARG A 287 10.87 -13.35 -31.87
CA ARG A 287 11.90 -14.40 -31.73
C ARG A 287 13.11 -13.95 -30.93
N HIS A 288 13.51 -12.69 -31.02
CA HIS A 288 14.63 -12.16 -30.23
C HIS A 288 14.29 -12.13 -28.73
N ARG A 289 13.05 -11.77 -28.37
CA ARG A 289 12.61 -11.70 -26.97
C ARG A 289 12.51 -13.09 -26.32
N ASP A 290 12.14 -14.10 -27.09
CA ASP A 290 12.03 -15.48 -26.61
C ASP A 290 13.41 -16.09 -26.33
N ARG A 291 14.44 -15.77 -27.14
CA ARG A 291 15.83 -16.17 -26.87
C ARG A 291 16.37 -15.59 -25.56
N THR A 292 16.17 -14.29 -25.33
CA THR A 292 16.68 -13.64 -24.10
C THR A 292 15.99 -14.19 -22.86
N THR A 293 14.71 -14.55 -22.95
CA THR A 293 13.97 -15.12 -21.81
C THR A 293 14.46 -16.51 -21.46
N LYS A 294 14.81 -17.32 -22.48
CA LYS A 294 15.35 -18.66 -22.27
C LYS A 294 16.77 -18.64 -21.69
N GLU A 295 17.64 -17.76 -22.18
CA GLU A 295 19.00 -17.59 -21.63
C GLU A 295 18.96 -17.17 -20.15
N ILE A 296 18.07 -16.25 -19.77
CA ILE A 296 17.90 -15.84 -18.37
C ILE A 296 17.38 -17.00 -17.49
N LEU A 297 16.47 -17.83 -18.03
CA LEU A 297 15.95 -18.99 -17.29
C LEU A 297 17.03 -20.05 -17.05
N ASP A 298 17.82 -20.36 -18.07
CA ASP A 298 18.90 -21.33 -18.00
C ASP A 298 19.98 -20.86 -16.99
N GLU A 299 20.31 -19.55 -16.97
CA GLU A 299 21.27 -18.98 -16.01
C GLU A 299 20.73 -19.00 -14.56
N LEU A 300 19.43 -18.79 -14.37
CA LEU A 300 18.77 -18.90 -13.05
C LEU A 300 18.76 -20.34 -12.53
N GLU A 301 18.54 -21.32 -13.41
CA GLU A 301 18.55 -22.74 -13.05
C GLU A 301 19.95 -23.20 -12.64
N ASP A 302 20.98 -22.77 -13.36
CA ASP A 302 22.38 -23.06 -13.00
C ASP A 302 22.80 -22.42 -11.67
N MET A 303 22.39 -21.17 -11.41
CA MET A 303 22.62 -20.54 -10.09
C MET A 303 21.92 -21.28 -8.96
N HIS A 304 20.69 -21.74 -9.17
CA HIS A 304 19.95 -22.51 -8.18
C HIS A 304 20.62 -23.86 -7.90
N LYS A 305 21.08 -24.55 -8.95
CA LYS A 305 21.81 -25.82 -8.84
C LYS A 305 23.14 -25.67 -8.11
N LYS A 306 23.86 -24.56 -8.32
CA LYS A 306 25.10 -24.25 -7.60
C LYS A 306 24.87 -24.03 -6.11
N LYS A 307 23.83 -23.27 -5.74
CA LYS A 307 23.44 -23.04 -4.33
C LYS A 307 23.03 -24.31 -3.60
N MET A 308 22.38 -25.26 -4.29
CA MET A 308 22.02 -26.54 -3.68
C MET A 308 23.24 -27.41 -3.38
N LYS A 309 24.27 -27.39 -4.26
CA LYS A 309 25.53 -28.10 -4.02
C LYS A 309 26.38 -27.49 -2.91
N GLU A 310 26.35 -26.15 -2.75
CA GLU A 310 27.04 -25.49 -1.63
C GLU A 310 26.43 -25.90 -0.28
N LYS A 311 25.11 -26.07 -0.20
CA LYS A 311 24.42 -26.54 1.00
C LYS A 311 24.60 -28.01 1.34
N GLU A 312 25.05 -28.85 0.40
CA GLU A 312 25.34 -30.28 0.67
C GLU A 312 26.76 -30.49 1.22
N ASN A 313 27.63 -29.49 1.11
CA ASN A 313 29.03 -29.56 1.54
C ASN A 313 29.32 -28.82 2.87
N ASP A 314 28.31 -28.16 3.44
CA ASP A 314 28.31 -27.52 4.77
C ASP A 314 27.52 -28.38 5.77
#